data_AF-A0A146KQB3-F1
#
_entry.id   AF-A0A146KQB3-F1
#
_cell.length_a   1.000
_cell.length_b   1.000
_cell.length_c   1.000
_cell.angle_alpha   90.00
_cell.angle_beta   90.00
_cell.angle_gamma   90.00
#
_symmetry.space_group_name_H-M   'P 1'
#
loop_
_entity.id
_entity.type
_entity.pdbx_description
1 polymer ?
#
loop_
_entity_poly.entity_id
_entity_poly.type
_entity_poly.pdbx_seq_one_letter_code
_entity_poly.pdbx_strand_id
1 'polypeptide(L)'
;MGLLRASRVFCVPRTTLQGKAKSKETNLEKLVESRMGRQPYLSHDLEEELVQFASENGGVTSMEIKKMAFQLSEKIGLHHPFNRNDKVAGSKWFRSFKKRHPEVNFRGR
;
A
#
# COMPACT_ATOMS: atom_id res chain seq x y z
N MET A 1 24.75 19.80 -13.56
CA MET A 1 25.19 19.86 -12.15
C MET A 1 25.61 18.46 -11.71
N GLY A 2 26.80 18.26 -11.13
CA GLY A 2 27.24 16.91 -10.71
C GLY A 2 26.66 16.50 -9.35
N LEU A 3 26.47 15.20 -9.12
CA LEU A 3 25.91 14.65 -7.87
C LEU A 3 26.65 15.12 -6.60
N LEU A 4 27.97 15.28 -6.68
CA LEU A 4 28.79 15.82 -5.57
C LEU A 4 28.46 17.28 -5.25
N ARG A 5 28.22 18.12 -6.26
CA ARG A 5 27.81 19.51 -6.06
C ARG A 5 26.38 19.57 -5.49
N ALA A 6 25.47 18.77 -6.02
CA ALA A 6 24.10 18.67 -5.50
C ALA A 6 24.06 18.22 -4.03
N SER A 7 24.87 17.23 -3.65
CA SER A 7 24.97 16.77 -2.25
C SER A 7 25.35 17.88 -1.28
N ARG A 8 26.29 18.75 -1.66
CA ARG A 8 26.73 19.88 -0.84
C ARG A 8 25.69 21.00 -0.77
N VAL A 9 25.02 21.30 -1.88
CA VAL A 9 23.99 22.37 -1.96
C VAL A 9 22.74 21.98 -1.19
N PHE A 10 22.28 20.74 -1.33
CA PHE A 10 21.03 20.27 -0.74
C PHE A 10 21.23 19.57 0.61
N CYS A 11 22.47 19.46 1.11
CA CYS A 11 22.82 18.71 2.32
C CYS A 11 22.28 17.26 2.35
N VAL A 12 22.08 16.65 1.18
CA VAL A 12 21.61 15.26 1.05
C VAL A 12 22.81 14.35 0.75
N PRO A 13 22.96 13.19 1.41
CA PRO A 13 24.02 12.24 1.09
C PRO A 13 24.05 11.87 -0.40
N ARG A 14 25.25 11.83 -0.97
CA ARG A 14 25.47 11.48 -2.39
C ARG A 14 24.84 10.13 -2.76
N THR A 15 24.86 9.15 -1.86
CA THR A 15 24.29 7.82 -2.06
C THR A 15 22.78 7.86 -2.25
N THR A 16 22.07 8.69 -1.48
CA THR A 16 20.63 8.93 -1.61
C THR A 16 20.30 9.55 -2.96
N LEU A 17 21.02 10.61 -3.35
CA LEU A 17 20.84 11.26 -4.65
C LEU A 17 21.14 10.31 -5.81
N GLN A 18 22.20 9.50 -5.69
CA GLN A 18 22.55 8.51 -6.70
C GLN A 18 21.51 7.40 -6.81
N GLY A 19 20.93 6.94 -5.69
CA GLY A 19 19.85 5.97 -5.69
C GLY A 19 18.61 6.50 -6.43
N LYS A 20 18.19 7.73 -6.10
CA LYS A 20 17.05 8.39 -6.74
C LYS A 20 17.30 8.72 -8.22
N ALA A 21 18.50 9.15 -8.59
CA ALA A 21 18.86 9.44 -9.98
C ALA A 21 18.99 8.18 -10.87
N LYS A 22 19.24 7.02 -10.27
CA LYS A 22 19.26 5.72 -10.97
C LYS A 22 17.88 5.07 -11.09
N SER A 23 16.90 5.50 -10.30
CA SER A 23 15.52 5.03 -10.42
C SER A 23 14.98 5.37 -11.81
N LYS A 24 14.28 4.42 -12.45
CA LYS A 24 13.62 4.62 -13.75
C LYS A 24 12.28 5.35 -13.64
N GLU A 25 11.88 5.73 -12.44
CA GLU A 25 10.63 6.43 -12.15
C GLU A 25 10.68 7.84 -12.73
N THR A 26 9.83 8.12 -13.71
CA THR A 26 9.72 9.44 -14.36
C THR A 26 8.78 10.38 -13.59
N ASN A 27 7.90 9.82 -12.77
CA ASN A 27 6.94 10.59 -11.99
C ASN A 27 7.60 11.10 -10.69
N LEU A 28 7.74 12.42 -10.58
CA LEU A 28 8.42 13.10 -9.47
C LEU A 28 7.70 12.88 -8.13
N GLU A 29 6.37 12.86 -8.12
CA GLU A 29 5.57 12.66 -6.90
C GLU A 29 5.82 11.25 -6.37
N LYS A 30 5.73 10.23 -7.22
CA LYS A 30 6.06 8.84 -6.84
C LYS A 30 7.50 8.67 -6.38
N LEU A 31 8.44 9.42 -6.94
CA LEU A 31 9.85 9.37 -6.54
C LEU A 31 10.05 9.92 -5.12
N VAL A 32 9.37 11.02 -4.77
CA VAL A 32 9.41 11.64 -3.43
C VAL A 32 8.65 10.78 -2.42
N GLU A 33 7.46 10.32 -2.79
CA GLU A 33 6.56 9.52 -1.94
C GLU A 33 6.96 8.05 -1.81
N SER A 34 7.97 7.61 -2.56
CA SER A 34 8.49 6.24 -2.52
C SER A 34 8.78 5.81 -1.08
N ARG A 35 7.79 5.15 -0.47
CA ARG A 35 7.83 4.71 0.92
C ARG A 35 8.92 3.65 1.03
N MET A 36 9.89 3.90 1.91
CA MET A 36 10.89 2.89 2.25
C MET A 36 10.20 1.73 2.97
N GLY A 37 10.05 0.58 2.30
CA GLY A 37 9.44 -0.61 2.90
C GLY A 37 8.85 -1.58 1.88
N ARG A 38 8.25 -2.66 2.40
CA ARG A 38 7.55 -3.65 1.58
C ARG A 38 6.29 -3.02 1.00
N GLN A 39 6.14 -3.11 -0.31
CA GLN A 39 4.92 -2.69 -0.99
C GLN A 39 3.72 -3.51 -0.48
N PRO A 40 2.53 -2.89 -0.42
CA PRO A 40 1.33 -3.61 -0.05
C PRO A 40 0.99 -4.69 -1.08
N TYR A 41 0.34 -5.76 -0.61
CA TYR A 41 -0.04 -6.90 -1.45
C TYR A 41 -1.18 -6.57 -2.42
N LEU A 42 -2.04 -5.65 -2.03
CA LEU A 42 -3.07 -5.07 -2.89
C LEU A 42 -2.55 -3.72 -3.39
N SER A 43 -2.75 -3.47 -4.67
CA SER A 43 -2.51 -2.16 -5.29
C SER A 43 -3.37 -1.08 -4.63
N HIS A 44 -2.93 0.17 -4.72
CA HIS A 44 -3.65 1.29 -4.11
C HIS A 44 -5.09 1.39 -4.64
N ASP A 45 -5.28 1.23 -5.96
CA ASP A 45 -6.59 1.27 -6.61
C ASP A 45 -7.58 0.24 -6.03
N LEU A 46 -7.09 -0.97 -5.73
CA LEU A 46 -7.91 -2.03 -5.14
C LEU A 46 -8.24 -1.78 -3.68
N GLU A 47 -7.39 -1.06 -2.98
CA GLU A 47 -7.66 -0.64 -1.61
C GLU A 47 -8.69 0.47 -1.59
N GLU A 48 -8.67 1.38 -2.55
CA GLU A 48 -9.71 2.41 -2.72
C GLU A 48 -11.07 1.80 -3.00
N GLU A 49 -11.18 0.78 -3.86
CA GLU A 49 -12.43 0.04 -4.07
C GLU A 49 -12.97 -0.58 -2.76
N LEU A 50 -12.08 -1.16 -1.95
CA LEU A 50 -12.44 -1.72 -0.64
C LEU A 50 -12.89 -0.64 0.36
N VAL A 51 -12.26 0.53 0.34
CA VAL A 51 -12.61 1.68 1.18
C VAL A 51 -13.96 2.24 0.77
N GLN A 52 -14.21 2.40 -0.53
CA GLN A 52 -15.48 2.87 -1.06
C GLN A 52 -16.62 1.92 -0.66
N PHE A 53 -16.45 0.62 -0.87
CA PHE A 53 -17.40 -0.39 -0.42
C PHE A 53 -17.65 -0.31 1.10
N ALA A 54 -16.61 -0.03 1.89
CA ALA A 54 -16.76 0.07 3.33
C ALA A 54 -17.49 1.33 3.81
N SER A 55 -17.31 2.44 3.08
CA SER A 55 -18.00 3.69 3.32
C SER A 55 -19.49 3.60 2.95
N GLU A 56 -19.82 3.01 1.80
CA GLU A 56 -21.20 2.85 1.31
C GLU A 56 -22.07 2.01 2.25
N ASN A 57 -21.49 0.97 2.85
CA ASN A 57 -22.22 0.08 3.76
C ASN A 57 -22.33 0.60 5.21
N GLY A 58 -21.88 1.82 5.51
CA GLY A 58 -22.02 2.42 6.84
C GLY A 58 -21.22 1.71 7.94
N GLY A 59 -20.12 1.05 7.56
CA GLY A 59 -19.23 0.32 8.44
C GLY A 59 -19.30 -1.20 8.24
N VAL A 60 -18.13 -1.81 8.07
CA VAL A 60 -17.97 -3.22 7.70
C VAL A 60 -17.24 -3.97 8.80
N THR A 61 -17.57 -5.25 8.97
CA THR A 61 -16.89 -6.09 9.95
C THR A 61 -15.48 -6.43 9.47
N SER A 62 -14.52 -6.56 10.39
CA SER A 62 -13.15 -6.97 10.05
C SER A 62 -13.07 -8.28 9.25
N MET A 63 -14.06 -9.17 9.40
CA MET A 63 -14.12 -10.45 8.69
C MET A 63 -14.56 -10.28 7.23
N GLU A 64 -15.51 -9.40 6.97
CA GLU A 64 -16.06 -9.15 5.63
C GLU A 64 -14.99 -8.52 4.73
N ILE A 65 -14.29 -7.49 5.20
CA ILE A 65 -13.17 -6.88 4.44
C ILE A 65 -12.08 -7.89 4.13
N LYS A 66 -11.72 -8.77 5.08
CA LYS A 66 -10.70 -9.79 4.83
C LYS A 66 -11.16 -10.82 3.79
N LYS A 67 -12.45 -11.16 3.74
CA LYS A 67 -13.02 -12.05 2.71
C LYS A 67 -13.06 -11.36 1.35
N MET A 68 -13.51 -10.12 1.31
CA MET A 68 -13.58 -9.31 0.09
C MET A 68 -12.19 -9.11 -0.53
N ALA A 69 -11.19 -8.79 0.30
CA ALA A 69 -9.81 -8.64 -0.15
C ALA A 69 -9.23 -9.94 -0.74
N PHE A 70 -9.57 -11.10 -0.17
CA PHE A 70 -9.21 -12.40 -0.74
C PHE A 70 -9.89 -12.62 -2.10
N GLN A 71 -11.21 -12.39 -2.17
CA GLN A 71 -11.98 -12.57 -3.40
C GLN A 71 -11.51 -11.65 -4.53
N LEU A 72 -11.23 -10.39 -4.25
CA LEU A 72 -10.67 -9.45 -5.22
C LEU A 72 -9.32 -9.93 -5.74
N SER A 73 -8.45 -10.40 -4.85
CA SER A 73 -7.12 -10.87 -5.24
C SER A 73 -7.17 -12.11 -6.12
N GLU A 74 -8.07 -13.05 -5.83
CA GLU A 74 -8.31 -14.23 -6.66
C GLU A 74 -8.95 -13.86 -8.01
N LYS A 75 -9.92 -12.92 -8.04
CA LYS A 75 -10.55 -12.43 -9.29
C LYS A 75 -9.54 -11.80 -10.24
N ILE A 76 -8.59 -11.06 -9.70
CA ILE A 76 -7.54 -10.37 -10.48
C ILE A 76 -6.37 -11.33 -10.79
N GLY A 77 -6.29 -12.47 -10.11
CA GLY A 77 -5.18 -13.42 -10.26
C GLY A 77 -3.87 -12.93 -9.62
N LEU A 78 -3.95 -12.06 -8.61
CA LEU A 78 -2.78 -11.57 -7.89
C LEU A 78 -2.18 -12.66 -7.01
N HIS A 79 -0.85 -12.84 -7.06
CA HIS A 79 -0.18 -13.76 -6.15
C HIS A 79 -0.16 -13.20 -4.73
N HIS A 80 -1.03 -13.74 -3.87
CA HIS A 80 -1.16 -13.30 -2.47
C HIS A 80 -0.80 -14.39 -1.46
N PRO A 81 -0.25 -14.02 -0.28
CA PRO A 81 0.04 -14.95 0.81
C PRO A 81 -1.19 -15.26 1.69
N PHE A 82 -2.41 -14.91 1.24
CA PHE A 82 -3.62 -15.15 2.02
C PHE A 82 -3.92 -16.63 2.15
N ASN A 83 -4.60 -17.00 3.23
CA ASN A 83 -4.91 -18.40 3.49
C ASN A 83 -5.99 -18.87 2.52
N ARG A 84 -5.62 -19.76 1.59
CA ARG A 84 -6.55 -20.34 0.61
C ARG A 84 -7.57 -21.28 1.25
N ASN A 85 -7.24 -21.90 2.38
CA ASN A 85 -8.14 -22.82 3.07
C ASN A 85 -9.31 -22.08 3.70
N ASP A 86 -9.01 -21.01 4.45
CA ASP A 86 -10.05 -20.19 5.09
C ASP A 86 -10.71 -19.21 4.10
N LYS A 87 -10.07 -18.92 2.96
CA LYS A 87 -10.48 -17.89 1.98
C LYS A 87 -10.58 -16.49 2.62
N VAL A 88 -9.62 -16.17 3.50
CA VAL A 88 -9.60 -14.93 4.28
C VAL A 88 -8.21 -14.30 4.23
N ALA A 89 -8.15 -12.98 4.11
CA ALA A 89 -6.92 -12.22 4.26
C ALA A 89 -6.39 -12.23 5.71
N GLY A 90 -5.08 -12.31 5.89
CA GLY A 90 -4.46 -12.45 7.21
C GLY A 90 -4.69 -11.25 8.14
N SER A 91 -4.66 -11.50 9.45
CA SER A 91 -4.83 -10.44 10.47
C SER A 91 -3.73 -9.37 10.42
N LYS A 92 -2.50 -9.72 10.05
CA LYS A 92 -1.42 -8.74 9.83
C LYS A 92 -1.73 -7.79 8.69
N TRP A 93 -2.26 -8.30 7.58
CA TRP A 93 -2.66 -7.48 6.44
C TRP A 93 -3.76 -6.49 6.84
N PHE A 94 -4.79 -6.95 7.55
CA PHE A 94 -5.88 -6.08 8.00
C PHE A 94 -5.40 -4.94 8.91
N ARG A 95 -4.44 -5.19 9.82
CA ARG A 95 -3.84 -4.14 10.66
C ARG A 95 -3.13 -3.08 9.81
N SER A 96 -2.36 -3.50 8.81
CA SER A 96 -1.69 -2.59 7.87
C SER A 96 -2.68 -1.82 6.99
N PHE A 97 -3.78 -2.45 6.58
CA PHE A 97 -4.87 -1.81 5.85
C PHE A 97 -5.53 -0.71 6.71
N LYS A 98 -5.95 -1.04 7.94
CA LYS A 98 -6.53 -0.08 8.89
C LYS A 98 -5.59 1.10 9.20
N LYS A 99 -4.27 0.87 9.27
CA LYS A 99 -3.29 1.95 9.50
C LYS A 99 -3.18 2.91 8.32
N ARG A 100 -3.44 2.44 7.10
CA ARG A 100 -3.38 3.25 5.88
C ARG A 100 -4.67 4.01 5.61
N HIS A 101 -5.80 3.44 6.02
CA HIS A 101 -7.13 3.99 5.84
C HIS A 101 -7.81 4.25 7.20
N PRO A 102 -7.36 5.27 7.96
CA PRO A 102 -8.00 5.65 9.22
C PRO A 102 -9.43 6.17 9.05
N GLU A 103 -9.82 6.59 7.84
CA GLU A 103 -11.16 7.07 7.49
C GLU A 103 -12.24 5.98 7.57
N VAL A 104 -11.87 4.71 7.44
CA VAL A 104 -12.83 3.61 7.47
C VAL A 104 -13.13 3.21 8.91
N ASN A 105 -14.37 3.44 9.33
CA ASN A 105 -14.87 2.97 10.61
C ASN A 105 -15.21 1.48 10.55
N PHE A 106 -14.30 0.65 11.06
CA PHE A 106 -14.55 -0.78 11.24
C PHE A 106 -15.36 -1.01 12.51
N ARG A 107 -16.49 -1.71 12.39
CA ARG A 107 -17.26 -2.14 13.56
C ARG A 107 -16.47 -3.24 14.27
N GLY A 108 -15.99 -2.94 15.47
CA GLY A 108 -15.46 -3.93 16.39
C GLY A 108 -16.62 -4.80 16.86
N ARG A 109 -16.46 -6.12 16.77
CA ARG A 109 -17.37 -7.05 17.44
C ARG A 109 -17.04 -7.07 18.93
#